data_AF-A0A3C1DWZ4-F1
#
_entry.id   AF-A0A3C1DWZ4-F1
#
_cell.length_a   1.000
_cell.length_b   1.000
_cell.length_c   1.000
_cell.angle_alpha   90.00
_cell.angle_beta   90.00
_cell.angle_gamma   90.00
#
_symmetry.space_group_name_H-M   'P 1'
#
loop_
_entity.id
_entity.type
_entity.pdbx_description
1 polymer ?
#
loop_
_entity_poly.entity_id
_entity_poly.type
_entity_poly.pdbx_seq_one_letter_code
_entity_poly.pdbx_strand_id
1 'polypeptide(L)'
;MDFKVAGTSEFVTAIQLDTKLDGIPSSVLDGALKQAKEARTAILAVLNAAIDSPDEMAPTAPRVISVQIPLDKIGELIGPKGKTINQIQDDTGADISIEDDGTVYIGAVDGPSAEAARAAVNAIANPLNPEVGERFLGTVVKIATFGAFVSLTPGKDGLLHISEVRKLAGGKRVENVEDVLAVGQKIQVEITKIDDRGKLSLSPVEADDAEIVSSTEDEPVSAI
;
A
#
# COMPACT_ATOMS: atom_id res chain seq x y z
N MET A 1 -22.90 47.47 13.14
CA MET A 1 -22.50 46.46 12.15
C MET A 1 -21.90 45.31 12.93
N ASP A 2 -22.38 44.11 12.69
CA ASP A 2 -21.79 42.86 13.18
C ASP A 2 -21.07 42.19 12.01
N PHE A 3 -19.86 41.68 12.20
CA PHE A 3 -19.19 40.93 11.15
C PHE A 3 -18.32 39.84 11.75
N LYS A 4 -18.21 38.74 11.00
CA LYS A 4 -17.45 37.54 11.35
C LYS A 4 -16.42 37.32 10.26
N VAL A 5 -15.17 37.08 10.65
CA VAL A 5 -14.07 36.81 9.72
C VAL A 5 -13.40 35.51 10.13
N ALA A 6 -13.41 34.53 9.23
CA ALA A 6 -12.71 33.27 9.38
C ALA A 6 -11.57 33.18 8.35
N GLY A 7 -10.49 32.48 8.68
CA GLY A 7 -9.34 32.39 7.80
C GLY A 7 -8.14 31.72 8.43
N THR A 8 -7.14 31.48 7.59
CA THR A 8 -5.83 30.99 8.00
C THR A 8 -4.96 32.17 8.48
N SER A 9 -3.71 31.89 8.82
CA SER A 9 -2.70 32.92 9.07
C SER A 9 -2.43 33.78 7.83
N GLU A 10 -2.60 33.21 6.63
CA GLU A 10 -2.25 33.83 5.36
C GLU A 10 -3.39 34.66 4.76
N PHE A 11 -4.60 34.09 4.71
CA PHE A 11 -5.73 34.71 4.02
C PHE A 11 -7.07 34.43 4.72
N VAL A 12 -8.09 35.16 4.29
CA VAL A 12 -9.47 35.03 4.78
C VAL A 12 -10.18 33.95 3.97
N THR A 13 -10.81 32.99 4.64
CA THR A 13 -11.60 31.92 3.99
C THR A 13 -13.08 32.25 3.94
N ALA A 14 -13.58 33.05 4.90
CA ALA A 14 -14.97 33.49 4.91
C ALA A 14 -15.15 34.84 5.61
N ILE A 15 -16.11 35.63 5.12
CA ILE A 15 -16.59 36.86 5.76
C ILE A 15 -18.11 36.84 5.76
N GLN A 16 -18.70 37.10 6.92
CA GLN A 16 -20.12 37.43 7.04
C GLN A 16 -20.23 38.84 7.61
N LEU A 17 -21.07 39.69 7.03
CA LEU A 17 -21.23 41.07 7.46
C LEU A 17 -22.71 41.46 7.47
N ASP A 18 -23.21 41.79 8.66
CA ASP A 18 -24.58 42.19 8.91
C ASP A 18 -24.60 43.67 9.35
N THR A 19 -25.20 44.52 8.52
CA THR A 19 -25.32 45.95 8.80
C THR A 19 -26.77 46.42 8.65
N LYS A 20 -27.19 47.30 9.57
CA LYS A 20 -28.45 48.05 9.49
C LYS A 20 -28.26 49.47 8.96
N LEU A 21 -27.02 49.82 8.60
CA LEU A 21 -26.64 51.12 8.06
C LEU A 21 -26.60 51.04 6.54
N ASP A 22 -27.01 52.12 5.88
CA ASP A 22 -27.06 52.23 4.41
C ASP A 22 -25.66 52.20 3.75
N GLY A 23 -24.62 52.48 4.54
CA GLY A 23 -23.25 52.44 4.06
C GLY A 23 -22.23 52.53 5.19
N ILE A 24 -21.01 52.10 4.89
CA ILE A 24 -19.87 52.10 5.81
C ILE A 24 -18.68 52.71 5.06
N PRO A 25 -18.00 53.72 5.62
CA PRO A 25 -16.79 54.25 5.00
C PRO A 25 -15.73 53.16 4.82
N SER A 26 -15.10 53.11 3.64
CA SER A 26 -14.07 52.11 3.34
C SER A 26 -12.91 52.10 4.36
N SER A 27 -12.55 53.26 4.90
CA SER A 27 -11.53 53.38 5.96
C SER A 27 -11.93 52.70 7.27
N VAL A 28 -13.22 52.72 7.63
CA VAL A 28 -13.74 52.06 8.83
C VAL A 28 -13.73 50.55 8.63
N LEU A 29 -14.10 50.08 7.43
CA LEU A 29 -14.06 48.66 7.11
C LEU A 29 -12.62 48.12 7.08
N ASP A 30 -11.67 48.86 6.50
CA ASP A 30 -10.24 48.51 6.50
C ASP A 30 -9.68 48.39 7.93
N GLY A 31 -9.98 49.37 8.80
CA GLY A 31 -9.61 49.32 10.21
C GLY A 31 -10.20 48.12 10.93
N ALA A 32 -11.49 47.84 10.71
CA ALA A 32 -12.18 46.70 11.30
C ALA A 32 -11.57 45.36 10.84
N LEU A 33 -11.23 45.21 9.55
CA LEU A 33 -10.61 43.99 9.03
C LEU A 33 -9.17 43.80 9.53
N LYS A 34 -8.41 44.87 9.73
CA LYS A 34 -7.08 44.82 10.35
C LYS A 34 -7.16 44.34 11.80
N GLN A 35 -8.07 44.92 12.58
CA GLN A 35 -8.33 44.47 13.95
C GLN A 35 -8.79 43.01 14.01
N ALA A 36 -9.67 42.61 13.08
CA ALA A 36 -10.10 41.21 12.96
C ALA A 36 -8.95 40.27 12.61
N LYS A 37 -8.00 40.69 11.76
CA LYS A 37 -6.80 39.91 11.44
C LYS A 37 -5.94 39.70 12.69
N GLU A 38 -5.65 40.76 13.45
CA GLU A 38 -4.86 40.67 14.68
C GLU A 38 -5.50 39.70 15.69
N ALA A 39 -6.81 39.85 15.93
CA ALA A 39 -7.56 38.97 16.81
C ALA A 39 -7.55 37.51 16.31
N ARG A 40 -7.78 37.30 15.01
CA ARG A 40 -7.75 35.96 14.40
C ARG A 40 -6.39 35.30 14.58
N THR A 41 -5.29 36.01 14.33
CA THR A 41 -3.94 35.48 14.49
C THR A 41 -3.65 35.13 15.95
N ALA A 42 -4.11 35.94 16.91
CA ALA A 42 -3.97 35.63 18.33
C ALA A 42 -4.75 34.35 18.73
N ILE A 43 -5.99 34.19 18.24
CA ILE A 43 -6.79 32.97 18.46
C ILE A 43 -6.11 31.75 17.85
N LEU A 44 -5.61 31.86 16.61
CA LEU A 44 -4.88 30.78 15.94
C LEU A 44 -3.62 30.37 16.73
N ALA A 45 -2.90 31.32 17.34
CA ALA A 45 -1.74 31.00 18.16
C ALA A 45 -2.11 30.16 19.40
N VAL A 46 -3.25 30.44 20.03
CA VAL A 46 -3.76 29.64 21.15
C VAL A 46 -4.22 28.26 20.70
N LEU A 47 -4.89 28.16 19.54
CA LEU A 47 -5.29 26.87 18.97
C LEU A 47 -4.08 26.01 18.62
N ASN A 48 -3.07 26.59 17.96
CA ASN A 48 -1.84 25.89 17.57
C ASN A 48 -1.01 25.45 18.78
N ALA A 49 -1.13 26.12 19.92
CA ALA A 49 -0.51 25.68 21.17
C ALA A 49 -1.16 24.40 21.74
N ALA A 50 -2.42 24.11 21.34
CA ALA A 50 -3.14 22.91 21.73
C ALA A 50 -3.05 21.79 20.67
N ILE A 51 -3.15 22.15 19.39
CA ILE A 51 -3.05 21.23 18.25
C ILE A 51 -2.50 21.99 17.04
N ASP A 52 -1.29 21.63 16.60
CA ASP A 52 -0.58 22.31 15.51
C ASP A 52 -0.79 21.63 14.15
N SER A 53 -1.18 20.35 14.16
CA SER A 53 -1.32 19.51 13.00
C SER A 53 -2.40 18.44 13.23
N PRO A 54 -2.95 17.84 12.16
CA PRO A 54 -3.87 16.72 12.32
C PRO A 54 -3.20 15.53 13.00
N ASP A 55 -3.79 15.05 14.10
CA ASP A 55 -3.38 13.81 14.77
C ASP A 55 -3.70 12.56 13.94
N GLU A 56 -3.09 11.43 14.32
CA GLU A 56 -3.47 10.13 13.79
C GLU A 56 -4.95 9.81 14.05
N MET A 57 -5.59 9.18 13.08
CA MET A 57 -6.99 8.82 13.17
C MET A 57 -7.22 7.80 14.28
N ALA A 58 -8.19 8.10 15.16
CA ALA A 58 -8.51 7.23 16.30
C ALA A 58 -8.78 5.78 15.86
N PRO A 59 -8.39 4.76 16.66
CA PRO A 59 -8.58 3.35 16.29
C PRO A 59 -10.04 2.94 16.08
N THR A 60 -10.97 3.62 16.78
CA THR A 60 -12.41 3.38 16.73
C THR A 60 -13.12 4.23 15.68
N ALA A 61 -12.39 5.11 14.98
CA ALA A 61 -12.99 5.91 13.92
C ALA A 61 -13.11 5.03 12.66
N PRO A 62 -14.24 5.10 11.95
CA PRO A 62 -14.37 4.46 10.66
C PRO A 62 -13.27 4.91 9.71
N ARG A 63 -12.69 3.96 8.99
CA ARG A 63 -11.61 4.21 8.02
C ARG A 63 -12.13 4.01 6.62
N VAL A 64 -11.76 4.92 5.72
CA VAL A 64 -11.94 4.75 4.29
C VAL A 64 -10.56 4.63 3.67
N ILE A 65 -10.24 3.44 3.16
CA ILE A 65 -9.00 3.16 2.45
C ILE A 65 -9.31 3.17 0.95
N SER A 66 -8.50 3.89 0.17
CA SER A 66 -8.55 3.81 -1.29
C SER A 66 -7.43 2.92 -1.81
N VAL A 67 -7.75 2.08 -2.80
CA VAL A 67 -6.80 1.22 -3.51
C VAL A 67 -7.03 1.40 -5.00
N GLN A 68 -5.95 1.60 -5.76
CA GLN A 68 -6.01 1.60 -7.21
C GLN A 68 -5.83 0.18 -7.76
N ILE A 69 -6.74 -0.25 -8.64
CA ILE A 69 -6.65 -1.53 -9.33
C ILE A 69 -6.61 -1.35 -10.86
N PRO A 70 -6.03 -2.29 -11.61
CA PRO A 70 -6.11 -2.31 -13.07
C PRO A 70 -7.56 -2.45 -13.56
N LEU A 71 -7.93 -1.72 -14.63
CA LEU A 71 -9.30 -1.69 -15.17
C LEU A 71 -9.79 -3.07 -15.65
N ASP A 72 -8.88 -3.91 -16.15
CA ASP A 72 -9.17 -5.28 -16.59
C ASP A 72 -9.53 -6.22 -15.42
N LYS A 73 -9.17 -5.84 -14.19
CA LYS A 73 -9.42 -6.61 -12.97
C LYS A 73 -10.67 -6.22 -12.22
N ILE A 74 -11.32 -5.12 -12.57
CA ILE A 74 -12.59 -4.69 -11.97
C ILE A 74 -13.65 -5.81 -12.09
N GLY A 75 -13.77 -6.41 -13.26
CA GLY A 75 -14.75 -7.49 -13.50
C GLY A 75 -14.48 -8.75 -12.66
N GLU A 76 -13.21 -9.08 -12.42
CA GLU A 76 -12.80 -10.22 -11.59
C GLU A 76 -13.08 -9.95 -10.10
N LEU A 77 -12.82 -8.72 -9.64
CA LEU A 77 -13.08 -8.29 -8.27
C LEU A 77 -14.58 -8.26 -7.94
N ILE A 78 -15.42 -7.76 -8.86
CA ILE A 78 -16.88 -7.80 -8.69
C ILE A 78 -17.37 -9.25 -8.73
N GLY A 79 -16.87 -10.04 -9.68
CA GLY A 79 -17.30 -11.42 -9.92
C GLY A 79 -18.72 -11.52 -10.52
N PRO A 80 -19.17 -12.74 -10.88
CA PRO A 80 -20.48 -12.93 -11.49
C PRO A 80 -21.60 -12.49 -10.54
N LYS A 81 -22.40 -11.52 -10.97
CA LYS A 81 -23.48 -10.89 -10.18
C LYS A 81 -23.02 -10.25 -8.86
N GLY A 82 -21.76 -9.81 -8.76
CA GLY A 82 -21.24 -9.21 -7.53
C GLY A 82 -20.93 -10.22 -6.42
N LYS A 83 -20.87 -11.53 -6.73
CA LYS A 83 -20.67 -12.55 -5.70
C LYS A 83 -19.36 -12.36 -4.93
N THR A 84 -18.27 -12.02 -5.61
CA THR A 84 -16.95 -11.91 -5.00
C THR A 84 -16.90 -10.70 -4.07
N ILE A 85 -17.33 -9.53 -4.54
CA ILE A 85 -17.35 -8.33 -3.71
C ILE A 85 -18.30 -8.46 -2.52
N ASN A 86 -19.48 -9.08 -2.69
CA ASN A 86 -20.40 -9.32 -1.58
C ASN A 86 -19.80 -10.28 -0.54
N GLN A 87 -19.10 -11.34 -0.98
CA GLN A 87 -18.43 -12.26 -0.06
C GLN A 87 -17.35 -11.56 0.76
N ILE A 88 -16.54 -10.69 0.14
CA ILE A 88 -15.50 -9.93 0.87
C ILE A 88 -16.15 -9.00 1.90
N GLN A 89 -17.24 -8.31 1.52
CA GLN A 89 -17.97 -7.44 2.44
C GLN A 89 -18.60 -8.24 3.60
N ASP A 90 -19.17 -9.41 3.34
CA ASP A 90 -19.74 -10.28 4.37
C ASP A 90 -18.68 -10.84 5.33
N ASP A 91 -17.51 -11.25 4.80
CA ASP A 91 -16.43 -11.85 5.58
C ASP A 91 -15.68 -10.81 6.44
N THR A 92 -15.57 -9.57 5.94
CA THR A 92 -14.79 -8.51 6.59
C THR A 92 -15.65 -7.49 7.34
N GLY A 93 -16.93 -7.39 7.02
CA GLY A 93 -17.82 -6.33 7.52
C GLY A 93 -17.50 -4.94 6.96
N ALA A 94 -16.63 -4.84 5.94
CA ALA A 94 -16.35 -3.59 5.24
C ALA A 94 -17.37 -3.33 4.13
N ASP A 95 -17.61 -2.05 3.81
CA ASP A 95 -18.33 -1.58 2.64
C ASP A 95 -17.32 -1.31 1.52
N ILE A 96 -17.53 -1.91 0.35
CA ILE A 96 -16.60 -1.81 -0.78
C ILE A 96 -17.33 -1.20 -1.98
N SER A 97 -16.84 -0.05 -2.43
CA SER A 97 -17.30 0.66 -3.61
C SER A 97 -16.18 0.73 -4.66
N ILE A 98 -16.52 0.47 -5.93
CA ILE A 98 -15.56 0.47 -7.03
C ILE A 98 -16.00 1.51 -8.06
N GLU A 99 -15.07 2.38 -8.45
CA GLU A 99 -15.25 3.36 -9.52
C GLU A 99 -14.78 2.82 -10.88
N ASP A 100 -15.32 3.38 -11.95
CA ASP A 100 -15.00 3.00 -13.34
C ASP A 100 -13.54 3.29 -13.72
N ASP A 101 -12.83 4.11 -12.95
CA ASP A 101 -11.40 4.42 -13.14
C ASP A 101 -10.47 3.43 -12.41
N GLY A 102 -11.03 2.42 -11.74
CA GLY A 102 -10.27 1.42 -10.98
C GLY A 102 -9.95 1.85 -9.55
N THR A 103 -10.52 2.96 -9.06
CA THR A 103 -10.44 3.31 -7.64
C THR A 103 -11.40 2.46 -6.83
N VAL A 104 -10.89 1.72 -5.85
CA VAL A 104 -11.68 0.95 -4.89
C VAL A 104 -11.66 1.64 -3.54
N TYR A 105 -12.82 2.05 -3.05
CA TYR A 105 -13.01 2.56 -1.70
C TYR A 105 -13.46 1.45 -0.77
N ILE A 106 -12.77 1.31 0.35
CA ILE A 106 -13.00 0.30 1.37
C ILE A 106 -13.29 1.04 2.68
N GLY A 107 -14.56 1.12 3.05
CA GLY A 107 -15.04 1.69 4.30
C GLY A 107 -15.21 0.63 5.37
N ALA A 108 -14.62 0.77 6.54
CA ALA A 108 -14.93 -0.11 7.67
C ALA A 108 -15.03 0.65 8.99
N VAL A 109 -15.73 0.08 9.96
CA VAL A 109 -15.95 0.67 11.29
C VAL A 109 -14.70 0.61 12.18
N ASP A 110 -13.74 -0.23 11.84
CA ASP A 110 -12.46 -0.37 12.52
C ASP A 110 -11.29 -0.55 11.53
N GLY A 111 -10.06 -0.33 11.99
CA GLY A 111 -8.86 -0.51 11.18
C GLY A 111 -8.62 -1.95 10.71
N PRO A 112 -8.73 -2.97 11.57
CA PRO A 112 -8.46 -4.36 11.19
C PRO A 112 -9.37 -4.87 10.06
N SER A 113 -10.66 -4.54 10.08
CA SER A 113 -11.61 -4.94 9.03
C SER A 113 -11.29 -4.27 7.70
N ALA A 114 -10.93 -2.98 7.74
CA ALA A 114 -10.51 -2.24 6.55
C ALA A 114 -9.24 -2.86 5.93
N GLU A 115 -8.26 -3.24 6.75
CA GLU A 115 -7.03 -3.88 6.29
C GLU A 115 -7.26 -5.29 5.75
N ALA A 116 -8.13 -6.08 6.38
CA ALA A 116 -8.51 -7.41 5.90
C ALA A 116 -9.19 -7.34 4.53
N ALA A 117 -10.13 -6.40 4.35
CA ALA A 117 -10.78 -6.14 3.07
C ALA A 117 -9.77 -5.65 2.01
N ARG A 118 -8.86 -4.75 2.39
CA ARG A 118 -7.78 -4.28 1.52
C ARG A 118 -6.89 -5.43 1.05
N ALA A 119 -6.54 -6.35 1.94
CA ALA A 119 -5.74 -7.52 1.61
C ALA A 119 -6.48 -8.47 0.64
N ALA A 120 -7.77 -8.72 0.87
CA ALA A 120 -8.60 -9.54 -0.01
C ALA A 120 -8.75 -8.91 -1.42
N VAL A 121 -9.01 -7.61 -1.49
CA VAL A 121 -9.09 -6.86 -2.75
C VAL A 121 -7.75 -6.91 -3.49
N ASN A 122 -6.64 -6.64 -2.81
CA ASN A 122 -5.31 -6.69 -3.40
C ASN A 122 -4.93 -8.09 -3.90
N ALA A 123 -5.31 -9.15 -3.19
CA ALA A 123 -5.02 -10.52 -3.62
C ALA A 123 -5.68 -10.86 -4.97
N ILE A 124 -6.84 -10.28 -5.27
CA ILE A 124 -7.58 -10.50 -6.52
C ILE A 124 -7.12 -9.52 -7.62
N ALA A 125 -6.96 -8.25 -7.26
CA ALA A 125 -6.65 -7.20 -8.22
C ALA A 125 -5.17 -7.15 -8.62
N ASN A 126 -4.27 -7.39 -7.67
CA ASN A 126 -2.83 -7.40 -7.86
C ASN A 126 -2.27 -8.74 -7.36
N PRO A 127 -2.58 -9.86 -8.03
CA PRO A 127 -2.08 -11.17 -7.63
C PRO A 127 -0.59 -11.22 -7.93
N LEU A 128 0.27 -10.66 -7.05
CA LEU A 128 1.74 -10.52 -7.15
C LEU A 128 2.22 -11.05 -8.49
N ASN A 129 2.00 -10.27 -9.56
CA ASN A 129 2.47 -10.62 -10.89
C ASN A 129 3.93 -10.26 -10.82
N PRO A 130 4.79 -11.26 -10.62
CA PRO A 130 6.13 -10.96 -10.17
C PRO A 130 6.84 -10.36 -11.39
N GLU A 131 7.26 -9.11 -11.26
CA GLU A 131 7.71 -8.29 -12.39
C GLU A 131 9.15 -8.69 -12.78
N VAL A 132 9.53 -8.42 -14.04
CA VAL A 132 10.91 -8.65 -14.48
C VAL A 132 11.85 -7.76 -13.68
N GLY A 133 12.84 -8.35 -13.00
CA GLY A 133 13.79 -7.69 -12.10
C GLY A 133 13.47 -7.81 -10.61
N GLU A 134 12.30 -8.37 -10.25
CA GLU A 134 11.93 -8.54 -8.85
C GLU A 134 12.59 -9.80 -8.25
N ARG A 135 13.14 -9.65 -7.03
CA ARG A 135 13.87 -10.69 -6.29
C ARG A 135 12.94 -11.38 -5.29
N PHE A 136 12.87 -12.71 -5.35
CA PHE A 136 12.04 -13.54 -4.48
C PHE A 136 12.88 -14.56 -3.72
N LEU A 137 12.49 -14.83 -2.47
CA LEU A 137 12.97 -15.99 -1.73
C LEU A 137 12.09 -17.20 -2.06
N GLY A 138 12.47 -17.96 -3.09
CA GLY A 138 11.70 -19.09 -3.57
C GLY A 138 12.15 -20.43 -2.98
N THR A 139 11.25 -21.42 -2.97
CA THR A 139 11.57 -22.78 -2.52
C THR A 139 11.62 -23.75 -3.70
N VAL A 140 12.68 -24.55 -3.82
CA VAL A 140 12.81 -25.56 -4.88
C VAL A 140 11.76 -26.66 -4.67
N VAL A 141 10.77 -26.73 -5.57
CA VAL A 141 9.68 -27.72 -5.50
C VAL A 141 10.00 -28.98 -6.28
N LYS A 142 10.75 -28.86 -7.38
CA LYS A 142 11.08 -30.00 -8.25
C LYS A 142 12.38 -29.74 -9.02
N ILE A 143 13.20 -30.78 -9.15
CA ILE A 143 14.40 -30.75 -9.98
C ILE A 143 14.16 -31.58 -11.24
N ALA A 144 14.67 -31.10 -12.37
CA ALA A 144 14.65 -31.78 -13.66
C ALA A 144 16.03 -31.72 -14.32
N THR A 145 16.25 -32.53 -15.35
CA THR A 145 17.53 -32.62 -16.06
C THR A 145 17.98 -31.30 -16.72
N PHE A 146 17.04 -30.39 -16.98
CA PHE A 146 17.31 -29.09 -17.63
C PHE A 146 17.24 -27.88 -16.67
N GLY A 147 16.92 -28.09 -15.38
CA GLY A 147 16.78 -26.99 -14.43
C GLY A 147 16.02 -27.36 -13.15
N ALA A 148 15.75 -26.36 -12.32
CA ALA A 148 14.96 -26.50 -11.09
C ALA A 148 13.71 -25.61 -11.15
N PHE A 149 12.58 -26.13 -10.68
CA PHE A 149 11.36 -25.37 -10.48
C PHE A 149 11.35 -24.81 -9.06
N VAL A 150 11.15 -23.50 -8.97
CA VAL A 150 11.17 -22.73 -7.73
C VAL A 150 9.82 -22.06 -7.55
N SER A 151 9.15 -22.33 -6.44
CA SER A 151 7.88 -21.69 -6.11
C SER A 151 8.16 -20.30 -5.52
N LEU A 152 7.58 -19.26 -6.11
CA LEU A 152 7.78 -17.86 -5.72
C LEU A 152 6.64 -17.36 -4.84
N THR A 153 5.41 -17.64 -5.26
CA THR A 153 4.16 -17.34 -4.56
C THR A 153 3.19 -18.52 -4.75
N PRO A 154 2.18 -18.68 -3.87
CA PRO A 154 1.23 -19.78 -3.98
C PRO A 154 0.57 -19.83 -5.37
N GLY A 155 0.86 -20.90 -6.13
CA GLY A 155 0.33 -21.10 -7.49
C GLY A 155 1.19 -20.54 -8.62
N LYS A 156 2.35 -19.91 -8.35
CA LYS A 156 3.31 -19.46 -9.38
C LYS A 156 4.70 -20.06 -9.16
N ASP A 157 5.12 -20.86 -10.14
CA ASP A 157 6.44 -21.48 -10.19
C ASP A 157 7.27 -20.87 -11.33
N GLY A 158 8.55 -20.63 -11.06
CA GLY A 158 9.53 -20.22 -12.06
C GLY A 158 10.56 -21.32 -12.35
N LEU A 159 11.14 -21.29 -13.54
CA LEU A 159 12.18 -22.20 -13.98
C LEU A 159 13.56 -21.55 -13.87
N LEU A 160 14.42 -22.15 -13.07
CA LEU A 160 15.85 -21.86 -13.00
C LEU A 160 16.58 -22.81 -13.97
N HIS A 161 17.04 -22.29 -15.11
CA HIS A 161 17.69 -23.11 -16.13
C HIS A 161 19.09 -23.57 -15.68
N ILE A 162 19.56 -24.74 -16.12
CA ILE A 162 20.87 -25.29 -15.75
C ILE A 162 22.05 -24.33 -16.04
N SER A 163 21.93 -23.49 -17.07
CA SER A 163 22.93 -22.45 -17.38
C SER A 163 23.05 -21.39 -16.28
N GLU A 164 21.94 -21.05 -15.63
CA GLU A 164 21.88 -20.06 -14.55
C GLU A 164 22.33 -20.68 -13.22
N VAL A 165 22.04 -21.97 -12.97
CA VAL A 165 22.55 -22.74 -11.82
C VAL A 165 24.09 -22.77 -11.77
N ARG A 166 24.77 -22.68 -12.92
CA ARG A 166 26.24 -22.60 -12.97
C ARG A 166 26.81 -21.34 -12.30
N LYS A 167 26.02 -20.26 -12.24
CA LYS A 167 26.41 -19.03 -11.54
C LYS A 167 26.46 -19.26 -10.02
N LEU A 168 25.51 -20.02 -9.47
CA LEU A 168 25.54 -20.46 -8.06
C LEU A 168 26.76 -21.32 -7.70
N ALA A 169 27.30 -22.07 -8.66
CA ALA A 169 28.47 -22.93 -8.46
C ALA A 169 29.82 -22.22 -8.69
N GLY A 170 29.84 -20.88 -8.75
CA GLY A 170 31.07 -20.09 -8.97
C GLY A 170 31.73 -20.35 -10.33
N GLY A 171 30.94 -20.62 -11.37
CA GLY A 171 31.45 -20.87 -12.73
C GLY A 171 31.99 -22.30 -12.96
N LYS A 172 31.87 -23.21 -11.98
CA LYS A 172 32.22 -24.62 -12.18
C LYS A 172 31.21 -25.30 -13.11
N ARG A 173 31.69 -26.26 -13.91
CA ARG A 173 30.85 -27.02 -14.85
C ARG A 173 29.93 -27.95 -14.04
N VAL A 174 28.68 -27.55 -13.88
CA VAL A 174 27.63 -28.37 -13.28
C VAL A 174 27.10 -29.33 -14.35
N GLU A 175 27.27 -30.63 -14.11
CA GLU A 175 26.73 -31.70 -14.98
C GLU A 175 25.30 -32.08 -14.55
N ASN A 176 25.00 -32.14 -13.24
CA ASN A 176 23.67 -32.39 -12.71
C ASN A 176 23.21 -31.28 -11.76
N VAL A 177 21.96 -30.84 -11.89
CA VAL A 177 21.37 -29.81 -11.02
C VAL A 177 21.26 -30.30 -9.56
N GLU A 178 21.11 -31.62 -9.38
CA GLU A 178 21.03 -32.30 -8.08
C GLU A 178 22.30 -32.14 -7.23
N ASP A 179 23.44 -31.83 -7.85
CA ASP A 179 24.72 -31.63 -7.14
C ASP A 179 24.79 -30.27 -6.42
N VAL A 180 23.90 -29.33 -6.80
CA VAL A 180 23.94 -27.92 -6.35
C VAL A 180 22.66 -27.51 -5.63
N LEU A 181 21.52 -28.09 -6.00
CA LEU A 181 20.22 -27.75 -5.45
C LEU A 181 19.52 -28.98 -4.89
N ALA A 182 18.87 -28.84 -3.74
CA ALA A 182 18.02 -29.86 -3.14
C ALA A 182 16.53 -29.44 -3.18
N VAL A 183 15.63 -30.41 -3.32
CA VAL A 183 14.19 -30.17 -3.16
C VAL A 183 13.92 -29.70 -1.73
N GLY A 184 13.15 -28.61 -1.58
CA GLY A 184 12.88 -27.94 -0.31
C GLY A 184 13.89 -26.84 0.06
N GLN A 185 14.96 -26.67 -0.70
CA GLN A 185 15.94 -25.60 -0.46
C GLN A 185 15.35 -24.23 -0.79
N LYS A 186 15.57 -23.25 0.09
CA LYS A 186 15.23 -21.84 -0.16
C LYS A 186 16.40 -21.17 -0.87
N ILE A 187 16.11 -20.51 -1.98
CA ILE A 187 17.10 -19.78 -2.78
C ILE A 187 16.53 -18.42 -3.19
N GLN A 188 17.40 -17.41 -3.25
CA GLN A 188 17.02 -16.08 -3.73
C GLN A 188 17.19 -16.02 -5.25
N VAL A 189 16.10 -15.69 -5.93
CA VAL A 189 16.00 -15.73 -7.39
C VAL A 189 15.38 -14.45 -7.92
N GLU A 190 15.88 -13.98 -9.05
CA GLU A 190 15.37 -12.81 -9.75
C GLU A 190 14.68 -13.25 -11.04
N ILE A 191 13.55 -12.61 -11.37
CA ILE A 191 12.83 -12.89 -12.61
C ILE A 191 13.51 -12.17 -13.76
N THR A 192 14.04 -12.94 -14.70
CA THR A 192 14.73 -12.39 -15.88
C THR A 192 13.79 -12.16 -17.06
N LYS A 193 12.81 -13.06 -17.26
CA LYS A 193 11.85 -13.00 -18.36
C LYS A 193 10.54 -13.66 -17.98
N ILE A 194 9.46 -13.12 -18.50
CA ILE A 194 8.12 -13.71 -18.47
C ILE A 194 7.79 -14.08 -19.92
N ASP A 195 7.56 -15.36 -20.18
CA ASP A 195 7.14 -15.84 -21.50
C ASP A 195 5.63 -15.58 -21.73
N ASP A 196 5.17 -15.54 -22.98
CA ASP A 196 3.78 -15.24 -23.36
C ASP A 196 2.76 -16.24 -22.77
N ARG A 197 3.24 -17.38 -22.28
CA ARG A 197 2.47 -18.43 -21.60
C ARG A 197 2.46 -18.30 -20.06
N GLY A 198 2.99 -17.20 -19.51
CA GLY A 198 3.07 -16.95 -18.08
C GLY A 198 4.17 -17.76 -17.36
N LYS A 199 5.12 -18.34 -18.10
CA LYS A 199 6.27 -19.06 -17.51
C LYS A 199 7.36 -18.07 -17.12
N LEU A 200 7.78 -18.11 -15.86
CA LEU A 200 8.81 -17.24 -15.30
C LEU A 200 10.19 -17.88 -15.47
N SER A 201 11.13 -17.18 -16.10
CA SER A 201 12.54 -17.59 -16.16
C SER A 201 13.34 -16.91 -15.05
N LEU A 202 14.04 -17.69 -14.26
CA LEU A 202 14.73 -17.22 -13.07
C LEU A 202 16.25 -17.21 -13.26
N SER A 203 16.91 -16.23 -12.65
CA SER A 203 18.36 -16.20 -12.43
C SER A 203 18.63 -16.22 -10.93
N PRO A 204 19.68 -16.91 -10.46
CA PRO A 204 20.09 -16.77 -9.07
C PRO A 204 20.69 -15.39 -8.84
N VAL A 205 20.49 -14.85 -7.64
CA VAL A 205 21.20 -13.64 -7.17
C VAL A 205 22.46 -14.11 -6.43
N GLU A 206 23.62 -13.64 -6.86
CA GLU A 206 24.89 -13.92 -6.16
C GLU A 206 24.88 -13.22 -4.79
N ALA A 207 25.38 -13.92 -3.77
CA ALA A 207 25.33 -13.51 -2.38
C ALA A 207 26.29 -12.36 -2.01
N ASP A 208 26.64 -11.49 -2.96
CA ASP A 208 27.40 -10.25 -2.71
C ASP A 208 26.47 -9.07 -2.37
N ASP A 209 25.14 -9.20 -2.59
CA ASP A 209 24.10 -8.23 -2.18
C ASP A 209 23.29 -8.72 -0.97
N ALA A 210 23.87 -9.59 -0.13
CA ALA A 210 23.22 -10.07 1.08
C ALA A 210 23.32 -9.03 2.21
N GLU A 211 22.45 -8.01 2.20
CA GLU A 211 22.05 -7.39 3.46
C GLU A 211 21.33 -8.46 4.28
N ILE A 212 22.05 -8.94 5.30
CA ILE A 212 21.60 -9.91 6.28
C ILE A 212 20.39 -9.32 7.01
N VAL A 213 19.18 -9.66 6.58
CA VAL A 213 17.99 -9.56 7.44
C VAL A 213 18.02 -10.80 8.34
N SER A 214 18.93 -10.80 9.31
CA SER A 214 18.83 -11.72 10.44
C SER A 214 17.70 -11.23 11.32
N SER A 215 16.57 -11.92 11.24
CA SER A 215 15.56 -11.99 12.29
C SER A 215 16.25 -12.31 13.62
N THR A 216 16.42 -11.32 14.50
CA THR A 216 16.67 -11.58 15.91
C THR A 216 15.38 -12.03 16.55
N GLU A 217 15.47 -13.25 17.06
CA GLU A 217 14.50 -14.03 17.79
C GLU A 217 13.87 -13.27 18.99
N ASP A 218 12.56 -13.42 19.08
CA ASP A 218 11.74 -13.67 20.26
C ASP A 218 12.52 -13.87 21.58
N GLU A 219 12.41 -12.91 22.52
CA GLU A 219 12.71 -13.12 23.94
C GLU A 219 11.41 -12.86 24.74
N PRO A 220 10.92 -13.83 25.53
CA PRO A 220 9.75 -13.65 26.36
C PRO A 220 10.15 -12.86 27.62
N VAL A 221 9.53 -11.69 27.82
CA VAL A 221 9.71 -10.91 29.05
C VAL A 221 9.08 -11.68 30.22
N SER A 222 9.93 -12.34 31.01
CA SER A 222 9.57 -12.88 32.32
C SER A 222 9.49 -11.77 33.36
N ALA A 223 8.46 -11.86 34.20
CA ALA A 223 8.17 -11.06 35.38
C ALA A 223 9.39 -10.68 36.25
N ILE A 224 9.35 -9.47 36.80
CA ILE A 224 9.42 -9.11 38.24
C ILE A 224 8.76 -7.74 38.41
#